data_AF-A0A946VEI6-F1
#
_entry.id   AF-A0A946VEI6-F1
#
_cell.length_a   1.000
_cell.length_b   1.000
_cell.length_c   1.000
_cell.angle_alpha   90.00
_cell.angle_beta   90.00
_cell.angle_gamma   90.00
#
_symmetry.space_group_name_H-M   'P 1'
#
loop_
_entity.id
_entity.type
_entity.pdbx_description
1 polymer ?
#
loop_
_entity_poly.entity_id
_entity_poly.type
_entity_poly.pdbx_seq_one_letter_code
_entity_poly.pdbx_strand_id
1 'polypeptide(L)'
;VIGAIPMDSFLTGGRGEIVQQTKTITQGILDQYGTGLILTSVNLQDPQPPEEVQGAYEDVIKAREDQVRYKDQAEAVALDIVPKARGDAARMREAANAYREQVIAKAEGETSRFKQTLAEYEKAPEITRKRLYLETMEYVLANNNKVLMTVKGGNNLMYLPLDKLMQGREGSDAQAGRDLDSSVDPGSVSGSRDLPPARRSSDRGEGRR
;
A
#
# COMPACT_ATOMS: atom_id res chain seq x y z
N VAL A 1 -26.26 -32.21 38.28
CA VAL A 1 -25.42 -32.05 37.07
C VAL A 1 -25.07 -30.59 36.83
N ILE A 2 -26.05 -29.67 36.75
CA ILE A 2 -25.80 -28.23 36.46
C ILE A 2 -25.01 -27.50 37.57
N GLY A 3 -25.12 -27.92 38.84
CA GLY A 3 -24.44 -27.26 39.96
C GLY A 3 -22.96 -27.60 40.19
N ALA A 4 -22.38 -28.54 39.43
CA ALA A 4 -21.01 -29.02 39.66
C ALA A 4 -19.98 -28.55 38.61
N ILE A 5 -20.42 -27.75 37.62
CA ILE A 5 -19.63 -27.35 36.46
C ILE A 5 -19.46 -25.82 36.48
N PRO A 6 -18.24 -25.29 36.25
CA PRO A 6 -18.03 -23.85 36.16
C PRO A 6 -18.82 -23.23 35.01
N MET A 7 -19.42 -22.06 35.25
CA MET A 7 -20.30 -21.38 34.28
C MET A 7 -19.61 -21.09 32.94
N ASP A 8 -18.31 -20.79 32.96
CA ASP A 8 -17.53 -20.48 31.75
C ASP A 8 -17.48 -21.66 30.76
N SER A 9 -17.23 -22.89 31.25
CA SER A 9 -17.14 -24.07 30.37
C SER A 9 -18.49 -24.49 29.79
N PHE A 10 -19.58 -24.18 30.49
CA PHE A 10 -20.95 -24.38 30.00
C PHE A 10 -21.25 -23.46 28.79
N LEU A 11 -20.77 -22.23 28.84
CA LEU A 11 -21.07 -21.21 27.84
C LEU A 11 -20.18 -21.29 26.58
N THR A 12 -18.91 -21.72 26.70
CA THR A 12 -17.95 -21.73 25.58
C THR A 12 -17.83 -23.05 24.82
N GLY A 13 -18.31 -24.19 25.32
CA GLY A 13 -18.19 -25.45 24.55
C GLY A 13 -18.61 -26.77 25.20
N GLY A 14 -18.89 -26.83 26.50
CA GLY A 14 -19.22 -28.07 27.22
C GLY A 14 -20.64 -28.62 27.04
N ARG A 15 -21.45 -28.04 26.13
CA ARG A 15 -22.89 -28.34 26.01
C ARG A 15 -23.19 -29.81 25.68
N GLY A 16 -22.40 -30.41 24.79
CA GLY A 16 -22.62 -31.80 24.35
C GLY A 16 -22.38 -32.84 25.46
N GLU A 17 -21.38 -32.61 26.30
CA GLU A 17 -21.02 -33.52 27.39
C GLU A 17 -22.07 -33.50 28.50
N ILE A 18 -22.65 -32.33 28.78
CA ILE A 18 -23.70 -32.14 29.78
C ILE A 18 -25.03 -32.76 29.34
N VAL A 19 -25.38 -32.61 28.05
CA VAL A 19 -26.55 -33.27 27.45
C VAL A 19 -26.43 -34.78 27.57
N GLN A 20 -25.25 -35.33 27.30
CA GLN A 20 -25.00 -36.77 27.37
C GLN A 20 -25.10 -37.30 28.82
N GLN A 21 -24.47 -36.63 29.79
CA GLN A 21 -24.55 -37.02 31.20
C GLN A 21 -25.98 -36.92 31.74
N THR A 22 -26.71 -35.86 31.38
CA THR A 22 -28.11 -35.67 31.79
C THR A 22 -28.98 -36.78 31.22
N LYS A 23 -28.79 -37.13 29.94
CA LYS A 23 -29.50 -38.24 29.29
C LYS A 23 -29.28 -39.56 30.03
N THR A 24 -28.03 -39.89 30.39
CA THR A 24 -27.71 -41.13 31.11
C THR A 24 -28.37 -41.19 32.50
N ILE A 25 -28.30 -40.08 33.25
CA ILE A 25 -28.86 -40.03 34.61
C ILE A 25 -30.39 -40.11 34.57
N THR A 26 -31.03 -39.36 33.68
CA THR A 26 -32.50 -39.37 33.56
C THR A 26 -33.00 -40.71 33.04
N GLN A 27 -32.30 -41.36 32.11
CA GLN A 27 -32.65 -42.72 31.68
C GLN A 27 -32.55 -43.71 32.84
N GLY A 28 -31.49 -43.66 33.65
CA GLY A 28 -31.34 -44.54 34.82
C GLY A 28 -32.47 -44.37 35.85
N ILE A 29 -32.96 -43.14 36.03
CA ILE A 29 -34.11 -42.87 36.91
C ILE A 29 -35.41 -43.44 36.32
N LEU A 30 -35.65 -43.27 35.01
CA LEU A 30 -36.84 -43.78 34.32
C LEU A 30 -36.93 -45.31 34.30
N ASP A 31 -35.77 -45.97 34.18
CA ASP A 31 -35.64 -47.43 34.24
C ASP A 31 -35.92 -47.94 35.67
N GLN A 32 -35.43 -47.22 36.70
CA GLN A 32 -35.66 -47.57 38.10
C GLN A 32 -37.14 -47.45 38.50
N TYR A 33 -37.87 -46.48 37.94
CA TYR A 33 -39.31 -46.35 38.12
C TYR A 33 -40.14 -47.30 37.23
N GLY A 34 -39.51 -48.10 36.37
CA GLY A 34 -40.20 -49.10 35.55
C GLY A 34 -41.13 -48.50 34.50
N THR A 35 -40.86 -47.28 34.04
CA THR A 35 -41.79 -46.51 33.20
C THR A 35 -41.85 -46.99 31.75
N GLY A 36 -40.88 -47.78 31.29
CA GLY A 36 -40.79 -48.28 29.90
C GLY A 36 -40.51 -47.20 28.85
N LEU A 37 -40.14 -45.98 29.28
CA LEU A 37 -39.87 -44.84 28.41
C LEU A 37 -38.39 -44.76 28.02
N ILE A 38 -38.13 -44.51 26.73
CA ILE A 38 -36.77 -44.32 26.19
C ILE A 38 -36.58 -42.84 25.84
N LEU A 39 -35.50 -42.26 26.37
CA LEU A 39 -35.18 -40.86 26.18
C LEU A 39 -34.39 -40.65 24.88
N THR A 40 -35.00 -40.02 23.87
CA THR A 40 -34.38 -39.86 22.54
C THR A 40 -33.36 -38.71 22.52
N SER A 41 -33.75 -37.53 22.97
CA SER A 41 -32.91 -36.33 23.00
C SER A 41 -33.22 -35.44 24.20
N VAL A 42 -32.19 -34.75 24.71
CA VAL A 42 -32.32 -33.72 25.74
C VAL A 42 -31.88 -32.41 25.10
N ASN A 43 -32.73 -31.39 25.16
CA ASN A 43 -32.42 -30.05 24.67
C ASN A 43 -32.25 -29.11 25.88
N LEU A 44 -31.11 -28.44 25.94
CA LEU A 44 -30.81 -27.45 26.97
C LEU A 44 -31.26 -26.08 26.46
N GLN A 45 -32.13 -25.42 27.23
CA GLN A 45 -32.48 -24.02 26.97
C GLN A 45 -31.28 -23.13 27.29
N ASP A 46 -31.02 -22.14 26.44
CA ASP A 46 -29.93 -21.18 26.64
C ASP A 46 -30.17 -20.38 27.93
N PRO A 47 -29.33 -20.54 28.97
CA PRO A 47 -29.48 -19.75 30.18
C PRO A 47 -29.03 -18.32 29.87
N GLN A 48 -29.97 -17.39 29.99
CA GLN A 48 -29.65 -15.97 29.94
C GLN A 48 -29.09 -15.51 31.29
N PRO A 49 -28.02 -14.69 31.30
CA PRO A 49 -27.55 -14.07 32.54
C PRO A 49 -28.68 -13.22 33.17
N PRO A 50 -28.85 -13.27 34.49
CA PRO A 50 -29.79 -12.37 35.16
C PRO A 50 -29.36 -10.91 34.96
N GLU A 51 -30.34 -9.99 34.91
CA GLU A 51 -30.13 -8.58 34.55
C GLU A 51 -29.05 -7.89 35.39
N GLU A 52 -28.89 -8.35 36.64
CA GLU A 52 -27.92 -7.84 37.62
C GLU A 52 -26.45 -7.96 37.19
N VAL A 53 -26.11 -8.90 36.29
CA VAL A 53 -24.72 -9.20 35.87
C VAL A 53 -24.48 -9.08 34.36
N GLN A 54 -25.48 -8.69 33.58
CA GLN A 54 -25.34 -8.54 32.12
C GLN A 54 -24.24 -7.54 31.74
N GLY A 55 -24.21 -6.37 32.38
CA GLY A 55 -23.21 -5.33 32.09
C GLY A 55 -21.76 -5.79 32.30
N ALA A 56 -21.49 -6.54 33.37
CA ALA A 56 -20.15 -7.07 33.65
C ALA A 56 -19.72 -8.14 32.64
N TYR A 57 -20.65 -8.94 32.11
CA TYR A 57 -20.36 -9.92 31.07
C TYR A 57 -20.12 -9.26 29.71
N GLU A 58 -20.93 -8.25 29.36
CA GLU A 58 -20.74 -7.46 28.13
C GLU A 58 -19.37 -6.78 28.13
N ASP A 59 -18.93 -6.25 29.27
CA ASP A 59 -17.60 -5.64 29.42
C ASP A 59 -16.48 -6.66 29.18
N VAL A 60 -16.59 -7.88 29.69
CA VAL A 60 -15.60 -8.94 29.47
C VAL A 60 -15.55 -9.37 28.00
N ILE A 61 -16.69 -9.50 27.35
CA ILE A 61 -16.76 -9.85 25.92
C ILE A 61 -16.13 -8.73 25.09
N LYS A 62 -16.50 -7.48 25.35
CA LYS A 62 -15.95 -6.31 24.66
C LYS A 62 -14.44 -6.21 24.84
N ALA A 63 -13.94 -6.40 26.06
CA ALA A 63 -12.50 -6.40 26.32
C ALA A 63 -11.76 -7.52 25.56
N ARG A 64 -12.37 -8.71 25.46
CA ARG A 64 -11.81 -9.84 24.70
C ARG A 64 -11.79 -9.56 23.20
N GLU A 65 -12.87 -9.00 22.65
CA GLU A 65 -12.95 -8.60 21.25
C GLU A 65 -11.93 -7.50 20.92
N ASP A 66 -11.81 -6.51 21.81
CA ASP A 66 -10.82 -5.43 21.67
C ASP A 66 -9.39 -6.02 21.69
N GLN A 67 -9.09 -6.95 22.60
CA GLN A 67 -7.79 -7.63 22.64
C GLN A 67 -7.47 -8.36 21.33
N VAL A 68 -8.42 -9.13 20.81
CA VAL A 68 -8.26 -9.85 19.53
C VAL A 68 -8.04 -8.84 18.40
N ARG A 69 -8.86 -7.79 18.35
CA ARG A 69 -8.73 -6.72 17.35
C ARG A 69 -7.36 -6.06 17.38
N TYR A 70 -6.84 -5.73 18.56
CA TYR A 70 -5.51 -5.11 18.69
C TYR A 70 -4.39 -6.06 18.27
N LYS A 71 -4.52 -7.35 18.58
CA LYS A 71 -3.56 -8.36 18.16
C LYS A 71 -3.54 -8.50 16.63
N ASP A 72 -4.72 -8.62 16.02
CA ASP A 72 -4.87 -8.74 14.57
C ASP A 72 -4.34 -7.50 13.85
N GLN A 73 -4.58 -6.30 14.40
CA GLN A 73 -4.04 -5.05 13.87
C GLN A 73 -2.52 -5.00 13.94
N ALA A 74 -1.92 -5.42 15.07
CA ALA A 74 -0.47 -5.45 15.22
C ALA A 74 0.18 -6.45 14.23
N GLU A 75 -0.43 -7.62 14.07
CA GLU A 75 0.00 -8.62 13.09
C GLU A 75 -0.13 -8.09 11.67
N ALA A 76 -1.25 -7.44 11.32
CA ALA A 76 -1.46 -6.84 10.01
C ALA A 76 -0.41 -5.77 9.68
N VAL A 77 -0.08 -4.89 10.64
CA VAL A 77 0.94 -3.85 10.46
C VAL A 77 2.32 -4.47 10.25
N ALA A 78 2.68 -5.50 11.02
CA ALA A 78 3.95 -6.20 10.86
C ALA A 78 4.06 -6.90 9.50
N LEU A 79 2.96 -7.56 9.08
CA LEU A 79 2.85 -8.22 7.78
C LEU A 79 2.87 -7.23 6.61
N ASP A 80 2.49 -5.97 6.82
CA ASP A 80 2.51 -4.94 5.79
C ASP A 80 3.89 -4.26 5.66
N ILE A 81 4.49 -3.83 6.78
CA ILE A 81 5.71 -3.02 6.77
C ILE A 81 6.94 -3.83 6.35
N VAL A 82 7.09 -5.06 6.87
CA VAL A 82 8.31 -5.86 6.63
C VAL A 82 8.50 -6.21 5.14
N PRO A 83 7.48 -6.67 4.40
CA PRO A 83 7.62 -6.96 2.98
C PRO A 83 7.82 -5.70 2.14
N LYS A 84 7.13 -4.59 2.46
CA LYS A 84 7.31 -3.31 1.77
C LYS A 84 8.75 -2.81 1.90
N ALA A 85 9.28 -2.76 3.12
CA ALA A 85 10.67 -2.36 3.37
C ALA A 85 11.68 -3.27 2.67
N ARG A 86 11.46 -4.60 2.65
CA ARG A 86 12.29 -5.54 1.90
C ARG A 86 12.22 -5.30 0.38
N GLY A 87 11.04 -5.03 -0.15
CA GLY A 87 10.83 -4.72 -1.57
C GLY A 87 11.53 -3.42 -1.98
N ASP A 88 11.44 -2.38 -1.16
CA ASP A 88 12.12 -1.11 -1.40
C ASP A 88 13.65 -1.26 -1.33
N ALA A 89 14.16 -2.00 -0.36
CA ALA A 89 15.58 -2.32 -0.26
C ALA A 89 16.09 -3.11 -1.49
N ALA A 90 15.32 -4.11 -1.94
CA ALA A 90 15.64 -4.86 -3.14
C ALA A 90 15.64 -3.98 -4.39
N ARG A 91 14.62 -3.11 -4.55
CA ARG A 91 14.54 -2.14 -5.65
C ARG A 91 15.74 -1.20 -5.67
N MET A 92 16.15 -0.69 -4.51
CA MET A 92 17.29 0.21 -4.38
C MET A 92 18.60 -0.48 -4.76
N ARG A 93 18.81 -1.72 -4.29
CA ARG A 93 19.98 -2.51 -4.68
C ARG A 93 20.03 -2.76 -6.18
N GLU A 94 18.88 -3.07 -6.78
CA GLU A 94 18.84 -3.39 -8.19
C GLU A 94 18.95 -2.17 -9.10
N ALA A 95 18.42 -1.02 -8.67
CA ALA A 95 18.68 0.25 -9.32
C ALA A 95 20.18 0.61 -9.28
N ALA A 96 20.86 0.37 -8.14
CA ALA A 96 22.30 0.60 -8.03
C ALA A 96 23.12 -0.35 -8.92
N ASN A 97 22.75 -1.63 -8.98
CA ASN A 97 23.37 -2.61 -9.87
C ASN A 97 23.17 -2.24 -11.33
N ALA A 98 21.94 -1.91 -11.73
CA ALA A 98 21.61 -1.48 -13.08
C ALA A 98 22.39 -0.21 -13.49
N TYR A 99 22.49 0.77 -12.60
CA TYR A 99 23.28 1.98 -12.86
C TYR A 99 24.77 1.65 -13.05
N ARG A 100 25.34 0.82 -12.17
CA ARG A 100 26.73 0.36 -12.29
C ARG A 100 26.98 -0.32 -13.63
N GLU A 101 26.10 -1.23 -14.03
CA GLU A 101 26.20 -1.94 -15.31
C GLU A 101 26.00 -1.04 -16.51
N GLN A 102 25.07 -0.10 -16.43
CA GLN A 102 24.86 0.92 -17.47
C GLN A 102 26.13 1.76 -17.67
N VAL A 103 26.79 2.19 -16.59
CA VAL A 103 28.03 2.98 -16.67
C VAL A 103 29.15 2.15 -17.30
N ILE A 104 29.32 0.90 -16.89
CA ILE A 104 30.34 0.00 -17.46
C ILE A 104 30.07 -0.23 -18.94
N ALA A 105 28.84 -0.63 -19.31
CA ALA A 105 28.47 -0.90 -20.70
C ALA A 105 28.63 0.34 -21.59
N LYS A 106 28.28 1.53 -21.07
CA LYS A 106 28.49 2.80 -21.79
C LYS A 106 29.99 3.06 -22.01
N ALA A 107 30.81 2.91 -20.97
CA ALA A 107 32.25 3.11 -21.07
C ALA A 107 32.92 2.11 -22.03
N GLU A 108 32.51 0.84 -22.00
CA GLU A 108 32.98 -0.19 -22.93
C GLU A 108 32.56 0.11 -24.38
N GLY A 109 31.31 0.53 -24.57
CA GLY A 109 30.79 0.95 -25.88
C GLY A 109 31.57 2.14 -26.45
N GLU A 110 31.76 3.20 -25.65
CA GLU A 110 32.54 4.38 -26.04
C GLU A 110 34.00 4.03 -26.35
N THR A 111 34.62 3.20 -25.53
CA THR A 111 36.00 2.73 -25.75
C THR A 111 36.11 1.91 -27.04
N SER A 112 35.15 1.03 -27.31
CA SER A 112 35.11 0.23 -28.53
C SER A 112 34.98 1.13 -29.77
N ARG A 113 34.07 2.10 -29.74
CA ARG A 113 33.92 3.10 -30.82
C ARG A 113 35.20 3.89 -31.03
N PHE A 114 35.82 4.37 -29.94
CA PHE A 114 37.07 5.12 -30.02
C PHE A 114 38.20 4.30 -30.65
N LYS A 115 38.37 3.02 -30.25
CA LYS A 115 39.38 2.12 -30.84
C LYS A 115 39.17 1.93 -32.34
N GLN A 116 37.92 1.77 -32.78
CA GLN A 116 37.60 1.66 -34.21
C GLN A 116 37.93 2.95 -34.96
N THR A 117 37.59 4.12 -34.41
CA THR A 117 37.92 5.41 -35.03
C THR A 117 39.43 5.65 -35.06
N LEU A 118 40.16 5.28 -34.00
CA LEU A 118 41.62 5.40 -33.95
C LEU A 118 42.29 4.58 -35.05
N ALA A 119 41.87 3.33 -35.24
CA ALA A 119 42.39 2.46 -36.29
C ALA A 119 42.18 3.04 -37.70
N GLU A 120 41.06 3.73 -37.95
CA GLU A 120 40.81 4.41 -39.22
C GLU A 120 41.58 5.74 -39.34
N TYR A 121 41.76 6.46 -38.22
CA TYR A 121 42.55 7.68 -38.17
C TYR A 121 44.03 7.43 -38.51
N GLU A 122 44.61 6.33 -38.01
CA GLU A 122 45.97 5.91 -38.33
C GLU A 122 46.18 5.64 -39.82
N LYS A 123 45.16 5.10 -40.51
CA LYS A 123 45.21 4.86 -41.97
C LYS A 123 45.12 6.16 -42.78
N ALA A 124 44.24 7.09 -42.39
CA ALA A 124 43.99 8.32 -43.13
C ALA A 124 43.63 9.51 -42.21
N PRO A 125 44.64 10.26 -41.72
CA PRO A 125 44.42 11.28 -40.70
C PRO A 125 43.72 12.56 -41.22
N GLU A 126 44.03 12.96 -42.45
CA GLU A 126 43.48 14.16 -43.12
C GLU A 126 41.95 14.08 -43.33
N ILE A 127 41.46 12.92 -43.81
CA ILE A 127 40.06 12.73 -44.18
C ILE A 127 39.22 12.49 -42.92
N THR A 128 39.74 11.71 -41.97
CA THR A 128 39.05 11.39 -40.72
C THR A 128 38.82 12.64 -39.86
N ARG A 129 39.80 13.55 -39.78
CA ARG A 129 39.64 14.86 -39.11
C ARG A 129 38.54 15.72 -39.75
N LYS A 130 38.54 15.82 -41.08
CA LYS A 130 37.54 16.59 -41.82
C LYS A 130 36.14 16.00 -41.65
N ARG A 131 35.99 14.67 -41.70
CA ARG A 131 34.72 13.96 -41.42
C ARG A 131 34.21 14.28 -40.01
N LEU A 132 35.04 14.10 -38.98
CA LEU A 132 34.63 14.34 -37.60
C LEU A 132 34.18 15.80 -37.38
N TYR A 133 34.87 16.76 -38.00
CA TYR A 133 34.48 18.16 -37.96
C TYR A 133 33.10 18.40 -38.61
N LEU A 134 32.87 17.83 -39.79
CA LEU A 134 31.57 17.97 -40.47
C LEU A 134 30.44 17.27 -39.69
N GLU A 135 30.67 16.07 -39.15
CA GLU A 135 29.69 15.34 -38.32
C GLU A 135 29.36 16.09 -37.02
N THR A 136 30.37 16.64 -36.33
CA THR A 136 30.14 17.43 -35.11
C THR A 136 29.40 18.72 -35.41
N MET A 137 29.75 19.42 -36.49
CA MET A 137 29.04 20.61 -36.95
C MET A 137 27.61 20.28 -37.36
N GLU A 138 27.38 19.17 -38.06
CA GLU A 138 26.05 18.68 -38.40
C GLU A 138 25.22 18.42 -37.14
N TYR A 139 25.76 17.70 -36.16
CA TYR A 139 25.08 17.41 -34.90
C TYR A 139 24.73 18.69 -34.11
N VAL A 140 25.68 19.62 -34.00
CA VAL A 140 25.47 20.90 -33.28
C VAL A 140 24.44 21.78 -34.00
N LEU A 141 24.50 21.84 -35.33
CA LEU A 141 23.55 22.61 -36.14
C LEU A 141 22.17 21.95 -36.21
N ALA A 142 22.07 20.63 -36.13
CA ALA A 142 20.81 19.89 -36.11
C ALA A 142 20.06 20.05 -34.78
N ASN A 143 20.78 20.06 -33.66
CA ASN A 143 20.19 20.22 -32.33
C ASN A 143 19.94 21.68 -31.94
N ASN A 144 20.36 22.65 -32.76
CA ASN A 144 20.00 24.05 -32.58
C ASN A 144 18.79 24.42 -33.43
N ASN A 145 17.75 24.96 -32.79
CA ASN A 145 16.58 25.49 -33.48
C ASN A 145 16.95 26.72 -34.32
N LYS A 146 17.21 26.49 -35.60
CA LYS A 146 17.55 27.55 -36.56
C LYS A 146 16.28 28.06 -37.24
N VAL A 147 15.88 29.29 -36.91
CA VAL A 147 14.77 29.99 -37.60
C VAL A 147 15.37 30.83 -38.72
N LEU A 148 15.10 30.45 -39.98
CA LEU A 148 15.48 31.19 -41.17
C LEU A 148 14.33 32.12 -41.56
N MET A 149 14.47 33.43 -41.34
CA MET A 149 13.53 34.43 -41.86
C MET A 149 14.02 34.91 -43.23
N THR A 150 13.42 34.38 -44.30
CA THR A 150 13.70 34.83 -45.67
C THR A 150 12.98 36.15 -45.93
N VAL A 151 13.64 37.28 -45.68
CA VAL A 151 13.18 38.57 -46.20
C VAL A 151 13.74 38.73 -47.61
N LYS A 152 12.83 38.99 -48.55
CA LYS A 152 13.08 39.16 -49.98
C LYS A 152 13.89 40.44 -50.23
N GLY A 153 15.16 40.44 -49.86
CA GLY A 153 16.02 41.63 -49.93
C GLY A 153 17.12 41.67 -48.87
N GLY A 154 18.08 40.74 -48.93
CA GLY A 154 19.48 41.05 -48.62
C GLY A 154 19.87 41.43 -47.19
N ASN A 155 19.42 40.72 -46.14
CA ASN A 155 20.23 40.50 -44.93
C ASN A 155 19.59 39.40 -44.07
N ASN A 156 20.14 38.18 -44.08
CA ASN A 156 19.68 37.10 -43.20
C ASN A 156 20.27 37.32 -41.80
N LEU A 157 19.56 38.05 -40.93
CA LEU A 157 19.93 38.11 -39.52
C LEU A 157 19.75 36.72 -38.89
N MET A 158 20.86 36.10 -38.50
CA MET A 158 20.85 34.92 -37.64
C MET A 158 20.44 35.37 -36.23
N TYR A 159 19.15 35.29 -35.90
CA TYR A 159 18.68 35.52 -34.54
C TYR A 159 18.89 34.25 -33.72
N LEU A 160 19.89 34.27 -32.85
CA LEU A 160 20.06 33.27 -31.79
C LEU A 160 19.13 33.67 -30.64
N PRO A 161 18.03 32.94 -30.38
CA PRO A 161 17.16 33.24 -29.26
C PRO A 161 17.84 32.76 -27.98
N LEU A 162 18.63 33.63 -27.35
CA LEU A 162 19.21 33.38 -26.02
C LEU A 162 18.12 33.16 -24.96
N ASP A 163 16.95 33.77 -25.18
CA ASP A 163 15.81 33.78 -24.27
C ASP A 163 15.20 32.36 -24.08
N LYS A 164 15.11 31.58 -25.16
CA LYS A 164 14.62 30.19 -25.09
C LYS A 164 15.64 29.22 -24.50
N LEU A 165 16.94 29.56 -24.53
CA LEU A 165 18.00 28.76 -23.95
C LEU A 165 18.05 28.93 -22.41
N MET A 166 17.73 30.13 -21.91
CA MET A 166 17.61 30.38 -20.46
C MET A 166 16.34 29.75 -19.88
N GLN A 167 15.23 29.77 -20.61
CA GLN A 167 13.96 29.20 -20.16
C GLN A 167 13.99 27.66 -20.06
N GLY A 168 14.85 26.99 -20.85
CA GLY A 168 15.12 25.56 -20.71
C GLY A 168 15.88 25.18 -19.42
N ARG A 169 16.59 26.13 -18.80
CA ARG A 169 17.30 25.96 -17.53
C ARG A 169 16.37 26.16 -16.32
N GLU A 170 15.42 27.08 -16.40
CA GLU A 170 14.38 27.25 -15.35
C GLU A 170 13.38 26.08 -15.31
N GLY A 171 13.14 25.41 -16.44
CA GLY A 171 12.27 24.23 -16.49
C GLY A 171 12.84 22.98 -15.79
N SER A 172 14.16 22.91 -15.57
CA SER A 172 14.81 21.77 -14.89
C SER A 172 14.94 21.95 -13.37
N ASP A 173 15.01 23.19 -12.87
CA ASP A 173 15.03 23.47 -11.42
C ASP A 173 13.63 23.51 -10.79
N ALA A 174 12.57 23.80 -11.56
CA ALA A 174 11.20 23.83 -11.05
C ALA A 174 10.60 22.44 -10.72
N GLN A 175 11.23 21.35 -11.19
CA GLN A 175 10.82 19.98 -10.90
C GLN A 175 11.60 19.35 -9.74
N ALA A 176 12.74 19.93 -9.33
CA ALA A 176 13.51 19.47 -8.17
C ALA A 176 13.02 20.07 -6.82
N GLY A 177 12.23 21.15 -6.86
CA GLY A 177 11.74 21.85 -5.66
C GLY A 177 10.36 21.41 -5.15
N ARG A 178 9.65 20.50 -5.83
CA ARG A 178 8.29 20.07 -5.43
C ARG A 178 8.24 18.77 -4.62
N ASP A 179 9.34 18.02 -4.54
CA ASP A 179 9.38 16.75 -3.80
C ASP A 179 9.87 16.89 -2.35
N LEU A 180 10.10 18.13 -1.87
CA LEU A 180 10.66 18.42 -0.54
C LEU A 180 9.66 19.00 0.48
N ASP A 181 8.39 19.21 0.12
CA ASP A 181 7.39 19.86 1.00
C ASP A 181 6.17 18.96 1.33
N SER A 182 6.41 17.68 1.62
CA SER A 182 5.35 16.78 2.14
C SER A 182 5.73 16.02 3.42
N SER A 183 6.74 16.49 4.15
CA SER A 183 7.00 16.00 5.49
C SER A 183 7.44 17.13 6.40
N VAL A 184 6.51 17.60 7.24
CA VAL A 184 6.67 17.91 8.69
C VAL A 184 5.53 18.85 9.10
N ASP A 185 4.54 18.31 9.82
CA ASP A 185 3.71 19.09 10.75
C ASP A 185 3.66 18.35 12.10
N PRO A 186 4.20 18.93 13.18
CA PRO A 186 3.89 18.51 14.53
C PRO A 186 3.18 19.63 15.30
N GLY A 187 1.86 19.48 15.46
CA GLY A 187 1.18 19.70 16.73
C GLY A 187 0.86 21.12 17.16
N SER A 188 -0.42 21.49 16.99
CA SER A 188 -1.11 22.37 17.94
C SER A 188 -2.50 21.82 18.30
N VAL A 189 -2.61 21.31 19.51
CA VAL A 189 -3.89 21.06 20.20
C VAL A 189 -4.41 22.40 20.73
N SER A 190 -5.62 22.78 20.34
CA SER A 190 -6.67 23.35 21.22
C SER A 190 -7.80 23.96 20.40
N GLY A 191 -9.04 23.59 20.71
CA GLY A 191 -10.17 24.51 20.55
C GLY A 191 -11.33 24.09 19.66
N SER A 192 -12.28 23.39 20.28
CA SER A 192 -13.74 23.58 20.14
C SER A 192 -14.46 23.36 18.79
N ARG A 193 -15.44 22.44 18.87
CA ARG A 193 -16.80 22.53 18.29
C ARG A 193 -16.89 22.59 16.76
N ASP A 194 -17.30 21.48 16.15
CA ASP A 194 -18.64 21.41 15.56
C ASP A 194 -18.95 19.98 15.06
N LEU A 195 -20.06 19.43 15.54
CA LEU A 195 -20.65 18.18 15.06
C LEU A 195 -21.34 18.43 13.71
N PRO A 196 -21.13 17.62 12.67
CA PRO A 196 -21.98 17.66 11.49
C PRO A 196 -23.34 17.00 11.80
N PRO A 197 -24.47 17.56 11.33
CA PRO A 197 -25.77 16.97 11.60
C PRO A 197 -25.95 15.66 10.82
N ALA A 198 -26.42 14.64 11.53
CA ALA A 198 -26.86 13.37 10.96
C ALA A 198 -27.96 13.60 9.92
N ARG A 199 -27.69 13.23 8.67
CA ARG A 199 -28.73 13.10 7.64
C ARG A 199 -29.61 11.91 8.00
N ARG A 200 -30.79 12.22 8.56
CA ARG A 200 -31.85 11.27 8.84
C ARG A 200 -32.46 10.85 7.50
N SER A 201 -32.18 9.62 7.08
CA SER A 201 -32.92 8.93 6.03
C SER A 201 -34.35 8.67 6.53
N SER A 202 -35.29 9.53 6.14
CA SER A 202 -36.71 9.20 6.17
C SER A 202 -37.14 8.89 4.74
N ASP A 203 -36.94 7.65 4.32
CA ASP A 203 -37.67 7.09 3.20
C ASP A 203 -37.89 5.59 3.40
N ARG A 204 -39.02 5.27 4.02
CA ARG A 204 -39.63 3.93 3.96
C ARG A 204 -41.12 4.00 4.36
N GLY A 205 -41.98 3.73 3.38
CA GLY A 205 -43.34 3.16 3.50
C GLY A 205 -44.42 4.08 4.07
N GLU A 206 -45.36 4.59 3.26
CA GLU A 206 -46.54 3.91 2.68
C GLU A 206 -47.84 4.30 3.41
N GLY A 207 -48.88 4.68 2.64
CA GLY A 207 -50.27 4.48 3.06
C GLY A 207 -51.29 5.56 2.70
N ARG A 208 -52.23 5.19 1.80
CA ARG A 208 -53.59 5.75 1.56
C ARG A 208 -53.63 6.99 0.65
N ARG A 209 -54.33 7.01 -0.49
CA ARG A 209 -55.64 6.43 -0.86
C ARG A 209 -55.68 6.06 -2.33
#